data_AF-A0A5B0LJK1-F1
#
_entry.id   AF-A0A5B0LJK1-F1
#
_cell.length_a   1.000
_cell.length_b   1.000
_cell.length_c   1.000
_cell.angle_alpha   90.00
_cell.angle_beta   90.00
_cell.angle_gamma   90.00
#
_symmetry.space_group_name_H-M   'P 1'
#
loop_
_entity.id
_entity.type
_entity.pdbx_description
1 polymer ?
#
loop_
_entity_poly.entity_id
_entity_poly.type
_entity_poly.pdbx_seq_one_letter_code
_entity_poly.pdbx_strand_id
1 'polypeptide(L)'
;MSQAAIQLAQSIFPIIKLAKLFFAKLSRKPVKGKPVPLFTEMSSQQLYSLHKSSEEYGESMMDLVFHLEEADLHPHTSLSLIRDIQVLSTHFQSYVPLAALYIAPLFPDINGVSAQIYFKTWFITWNTLFFTASENDIQAANVFAQNHDI
;
A
#
# COMPACT_ATOMS: atom_id res chain seq x y z
N MET A 1 -19.29 17.08 3.06
CA MET A 1 -18.96 16.42 1.79
C MET A 1 -20.23 16.08 1.03
N SER A 2 -20.23 16.15 -0.30
CA SER A 2 -21.34 15.68 -1.13
C SER A 2 -21.50 14.16 -1.02
N GLN A 3 -22.68 13.64 -1.39
CA GLN A 3 -22.91 12.19 -1.41
C GLN A 3 -21.93 11.47 -2.36
N ALA A 4 -21.57 12.11 -3.48
CA ALA A 4 -20.61 11.58 -4.44
C ALA A 4 -19.19 11.54 -3.85
N ALA A 5 -18.77 12.58 -3.12
CA ALA A 5 -17.46 12.62 -2.46
C ALA A 5 -17.37 11.61 -1.32
N ILE A 6 -18.46 11.39 -0.58
CA ILE A 6 -18.55 10.33 0.43
C ILE A 6 -18.38 8.94 -0.21
N GLN A 7 -19.02 8.69 -1.36
CA GLN A 7 -18.88 7.43 -2.07
C GLN A 7 -17.45 7.21 -2.61
N LEU A 8 -16.82 8.28 -3.13
CA LEU A 8 -15.42 8.25 -3.55
C LEU A 8 -14.48 7.95 -2.38
N ALA A 9 -14.68 8.64 -1.24
CA ALA A 9 -13.90 8.38 -0.04
C ALA A 9 -14.07 6.93 0.43
N GLN A 10 -15.30 6.43 0.45
CA GLN A 10 -15.63 5.04 0.79
C GLN A 10 -14.92 4.03 -0.13
N SER A 11 -14.79 4.34 -1.42
CA SER A 11 -14.07 3.47 -2.35
C SER A 11 -12.61 3.35 -1.95
N ILE A 12 -11.95 4.45 -1.55
CA ILE A 12 -10.49 4.56 -1.27
C ILE A 12 -10.08 3.95 0.09
N PHE A 13 -10.99 3.84 1.06
CA PHE A 13 -10.70 3.22 2.36
C PHE A 13 -9.98 1.85 2.32
N PRO A 14 -10.32 0.90 1.43
CA PRO A 14 -9.64 -0.38 1.28
C PRO A 14 -8.15 -0.23 0.98
N ILE A 15 -7.70 0.65 0.08
CA ILE A 15 -6.27 0.79 -0.22
C ILE A 15 -5.49 1.31 1.00
N ILE A 16 -6.06 2.26 1.75
CA ILE A 16 -5.47 2.77 3.00
C ILE A 16 -5.37 1.64 4.04
N LYS A 17 -6.43 0.84 4.19
CA LYS A 17 -6.46 -0.31 5.12
C LYS A 17 -5.47 -1.39 4.71
N LEU A 18 -5.37 -1.70 3.43
CA LEU A 18 -4.45 -2.71 2.89
C LEU A 18 -3.00 -2.26 3.04
N ALA A 19 -2.69 -0.99 2.77
CA ALA A 19 -1.38 -0.42 3.04
C ALA A 19 -0.98 -0.55 4.51
N LYS A 20 -1.86 -0.13 5.42
CA LYS A 20 -1.65 -0.29 6.86
C LYS A 20 -1.45 -1.76 7.25
N LEU A 21 -2.24 -2.66 6.67
CA LEU A 21 -2.12 -4.10 6.92
C LEU A 21 -0.77 -4.65 6.47
N PHE A 22 -0.23 -4.16 5.34
CA PHE A 22 1.09 -4.53 4.84
C PHE A 22 2.21 -4.15 5.81
N PHE A 23 2.27 -2.89 6.22
CA PHE A 23 3.30 -2.46 7.16
C PHE A 23 3.13 -3.14 8.52
N ALA A 24 1.90 -3.30 9.02
CA ALA A 24 1.66 -4.04 10.26
C ALA A 24 2.11 -5.50 10.19
N LYS A 25 1.98 -6.14 9.01
CA LYS A 25 2.46 -7.50 8.77
C LYS A 25 3.99 -7.57 8.88
N LEU A 26 4.70 -6.60 8.31
CA LEU A 26 6.17 -6.54 8.30
C LEU A 26 6.76 -6.03 9.62
N SER A 27 6.05 -5.20 10.37
CA SER A 27 6.49 -4.72 11.68
C SER A 27 6.18 -5.71 12.81
N ARG A 28 5.72 -6.93 12.48
CA ARG A 28 5.39 -7.94 13.48
C ARG A 28 6.63 -8.28 14.30
N LYS A 29 6.55 -8.10 15.62
CA LYS A 29 7.64 -8.51 16.51
C LYS A 29 7.85 -10.02 16.45
N PRO A 30 9.11 -10.50 16.43
CA PRO A 30 9.37 -11.92 16.56
C PRO A 30 8.80 -12.45 17.88
N VAL A 31 8.36 -13.70 17.85
CA VAL A 31 7.89 -14.40 19.06
C VAL A 31 9.06 -14.50 20.04
N LYS A 32 8.82 -14.14 21.31
CA LYS A 32 9.85 -14.17 22.37
C LYS A 32 10.59 -15.51 22.36
N GLY A 33 11.92 -15.45 22.30
CA GLY A 33 12.81 -16.61 22.42
C GLY A 33 13.39 -17.18 21.12
N LYS A 34 13.03 -16.65 19.94
CA LYS A 34 13.70 -17.02 18.68
C LYS A 34 14.61 -15.89 18.19
N PRO A 35 15.91 -16.15 17.98
CA PRO A 35 16.81 -15.14 17.41
C PRO A 35 16.36 -14.79 15.99
N VAL A 36 16.20 -13.49 15.73
CA VAL A 36 15.99 -12.96 14.37
C VAL A 36 17.36 -12.67 13.78
N PRO A 37 17.63 -13.04 12.52
CA PRO A 37 18.85 -12.64 11.85
C PRO A 37 18.96 -11.11 11.85
N LEU A 38 20.07 -10.58 12.36
CA LEU A 38 20.35 -9.13 12.38
C LEU A 38 20.76 -8.58 11.01
N PHE A 39 21.03 -9.47 10.06
CA PHE A 39 21.55 -9.16 8.74
C PHE A 39 20.65 -9.74 7.67
N THR A 40 20.53 -9.00 6.57
CA THR A 40 19.86 -9.41 5.35
C THR A 40 20.90 -9.45 4.21
N GLU A 41 20.66 -10.28 3.19
CA GLU A 41 21.49 -10.30 1.98
C GLU A 41 21.25 -9.09 1.07
N MET A 42 20.36 -8.17 1.48
CA MET A 42 20.07 -6.93 0.77
C MET A 42 21.33 -6.03 0.73
N SER A 43 21.68 -5.52 -0.45
CA SER A 43 22.77 -4.56 -0.58
C SER A 43 22.44 -3.22 0.10
N SER A 44 23.45 -2.45 0.49
CA SER A 44 23.24 -1.11 1.07
C SER A 44 22.42 -0.19 0.15
N GLN A 45 22.58 -0.34 -1.17
CA GLN A 45 21.79 0.40 -2.15
C GLN A 45 20.32 -0.01 -2.14
N GLN A 46 20.02 -1.31 -2.06
CA GLN A 46 18.65 -1.82 -1.95
C GLN A 46 18.01 -1.41 -0.62
N LEU A 47 18.76 -1.44 0.50
CA LEU A 47 18.30 -0.97 1.81
C LEU A 47 17.98 0.52 1.79
N TYR A 48 18.86 1.34 1.22
CA TYR A 48 18.63 2.77 1.05
C TYR A 48 17.41 3.04 0.16
N SER A 49 17.27 2.29 -0.94
CA SER A 49 16.12 2.40 -1.84
C SER A 49 14.83 2.07 -1.11
N LEU A 50 14.80 1.00 -0.31
CA LEU A 50 13.65 0.62 0.51
C LEU A 50 13.30 1.69 1.55
N HIS A 51 14.31 2.27 2.22
CA HIS A 51 14.10 3.36 3.18
C HIS A 51 13.49 4.60 2.50
N LYS A 52 14.18 5.15 1.49
CA LYS A 52 13.75 6.35 0.76
C LYS A 52 12.34 6.21 0.22
N SER A 53 12.08 5.06 -0.38
CA SER A 53 10.78 4.80 -0.96
C SER A 53 9.70 4.73 0.13
N SER A 54 9.96 4.17 1.32
CA SER A 54 8.98 4.24 2.42
C SER A 54 8.62 5.67 2.85
N GLU A 55 9.54 6.63 2.73
CA GLU A 55 9.26 8.06 2.95
C GLU A 55 8.37 8.62 1.83
N GLU A 56 8.74 8.38 0.56
CA GLU A 56 7.96 8.78 -0.62
C GLU A 56 6.53 8.20 -0.61
N TYR A 57 6.37 6.99 -0.08
CA TYR A 57 5.07 6.36 0.11
C TYR A 57 4.22 7.12 1.13
N GLY A 58 4.82 7.54 2.24
CA GLY A 58 4.14 8.33 3.27
C GLY A 58 3.66 9.67 2.73
N GLU A 59 4.51 10.34 1.95
CA GLU A 59 4.16 11.59 1.24
C GLU A 59 3.00 11.35 0.26
N SER A 60 3.09 10.33 -0.59
CA SER A 60 2.03 9.98 -1.55
C SER A 60 0.69 9.64 -0.89
N MET A 61 0.72 9.02 0.28
CA MET A 61 -0.48 8.72 1.06
C MET A 61 -1.09 10.01 1.65
N MET A 62 -0.25 10.94 2.08
CA MET A 62 -0.70 12.24 2.58
C MET A 62 -1.35 13.06 1.46
N ASP A 63 -0.76 13.06 0.27
CA ASP A 63 -1.32 13.70 -0.93
C ASP A 63 -2.69 13.12 -1.29
N LEU A 64 -2.83 11.79 -1.28
CA LEU A 64 -4.11 11.13 -1.53
C LEU A 64 -5.19 11.59 -0.55
N VAL A 65 -4.87 11.62 0.75
CA VAL A 65 -5.82 12.05 1.80
C VAL A 65 -6.18 13.52 1.63
N PHE A 66 -5.20 14.36 1.34
CA PHE A 66 -5.40 15.80 1.11
C PHE A 66 -6.35 16.04 -0.08
N HIS A 67 -6.07 15.45 -1.24
CA HIS A 67 -6.97 15.56 -2.39
C HIS A 67 -8.35 14.97 -2.10
N LEU A 68 -8.45 13.92 -1.28
CA LEU A 68 -9.75 13.38 -0.91
C LEU A 68 -10.57 14.37 -0.07
N GLU A 69 -9.93 15.09 0.86
CA GLU A 69 -10.55 16.13 1.67
C GLU A 69 -11.02 17.34 0.84
N GLU A 70 -10.30 17.65 -0.24
CA GLU A 70 -10.61 18.75 -1.16
C GLU A 70 -11.58 18.39 -2.30
N ALA A 71 -12.05 17.14 -2.37
CA ALA A 71 -12.82 16.62 -3.50
C ALA A 71 -14.11 17.43 -3.82
N ASP A 72 -14.73 18.07 -2.83
CA ASP A 72 -15.92 18.92 -3.02
C ASP A 72 -15.61 20.41 -3.24
N LEU A 73 -14.36 20.83 -3.02
CA LEU A 73 -13.96 22.24 -3.02
C LEU A 73 -13.35 22.66 -4.34
N HIS A 74 -12.68 21.75 -5.03
CA HIS A 74 -11.94 22.04 -6.25
C HIS A 74 -12.44 21.17 -7.42
N PRO A 75 -12.76 21.78 -8.57
CA PRO A 75 -12.91 21.03 -9.80
C PRO A 75 -11.56 20.40 -10.17
N HIS A 76 -11.60 19.19 -10.75
CA HIS A 76 -10.44 18.39 -11.20
C HIS A 76 -9.67 17.58 -10.14
N THR A 77 -10.13 17.51 -8.90
CA THR A 77 -9.50 16.70 -7.85
C THR A 77 -9.43 15.20 -8.19
N SER A 78 -10.35 14.70 -9.04
CA SER A 78 -10.30 13.32 -9.56
C SER A 78 -9.01 12.96 -10.28
N LEU A 79 -8.42 13.87 -11.07
CA LEU A 79 -7.19 13.58 -11.81
C LEU A 79 -6.00 13.43 -10.85
N SER A 80 -5.94 14.29 -9.82
CA SER A 80 -4.96 14.17 -8.75
C SER A 80 -5.12 12.86 -8.00
N LEU A 81 -6.35 12.49 -7.60
CA LEU A 81 -6.63 11.23 -6.92
C LEU A 81 -6.21 10.00 -7.74
N ILE A 82 -6.52 9.98 -9.04
CA ILE A 82 -6.09 8.89 -9.94
C ILE A 82 -4.56 8.79 -9.97
N ARG A 83 -3.87 9.93 -10.09
CA ARG A 83 -2.40 9.97 -10.10
C ARG A 83 -1.83 9.45 -8.78
N ASP A 84 -2.40 9.85 -7.65
CA ASP A 84 -1.92 9.44 -6.34
C ASP A 84 -2.11 7.92 -6.13
N ILE A 85 -3.25 7.37 -6.53
CA ILE A 85 -3.50 5.91 -6.49
C ILE A 85 -2.48 5.15 -7.35
N GLN A 86 -2.16 5.68 -8.53
CA GLN A 86 -1.15 5.09 -9.42
C GLN A 86 0.25 5.12 -8.80
N VAL A 87 0.66 6.25 -8.21
CA VAL A 87 1.95 6.38 -7.52
C VAL A 87 2.04 5.43 -6.33
N LEU A 88 1.00 5.35 -5.49
CA LEU A 88 0.95 4.39 -4.39
C LEU A 88 1.08 2.95 -4.88
N SER A 89 0.50 2.65 -6.04
CA SER A 89 0.58 1.31 -6.65
C SER A 89 1.99 0.98 -7.14
N THR A 90 2.72 1.92 -7.76
CA THR A 90 4.10 1.68 -8.22
C THR A 90 5.08 1.46 -7.06
N HIS A 91 4.87 2.13 -5.93
CA HIS A 91 5.64 1.87 -4.71
C HIS A 91 5.51 0.41 -4.27
N PHE A 92 4.29 -0.14 -4.21
CA PHE A 92 4.10 -1.55 -3.83
C PHE A 92 4.60 -2.56 -4.86
N GLN A 93 4.60 -2.23 -6.16
CA GLN A 93 5.27 -3.06 -7.18
C GLN A 93 6.76 -3.25 -6.87
N SER A 94 7.39 -2.23 -6.28
CA SER A 94 8.80 -2.27 -5.88
C SER A 94 9.02 -2.92 -4.52
N TYR A 95 8.14 -2.69 -3.53
CA TYR A 95 8.35 -3.18 -2.16
C TYR A 95 8.02 -4.64 -1.97
N VAL A 96 6.94 -5.13 -2.59
CA VAL A 96 6.46 -6.49 -2.35
C VAL A 96 7.57 -7.52 -2.69
N PRO A 97 8.29 -7.41 -3.83
CA PRO A 97 9.41 -8.31 -4.12
C PRO A 97 10.55 -8.21 -3.11
N LEU A 98 10.95 -6.99 -2.72
CA LEU A 98 12.02 -6.78 -1.73
C LEU A 98 11.65 -7.35 -0.36
N ALA A 99 10.40 -7.12 0.08
CA ALA A 99 9.90 -7.65 1.32
C ALA A 99 9.83 -9.19 1.29
N ALA A 100 9.39 -9.78 0.18
CA ALA A 100 9.33 -11.23 0.01
C ALA A 100 10.71 -11.88 -0.01
N LEU A 101 11.70 -11.25 -0.66
CA LEU A 101 13.05 -11.80 -0.81
C LEU A 101 13.92 -11.61 0.42
N TYR A 102 13.85 -10.44 1.06
CA TYR A 102 14.86 -10.04 2.04
C TYR A 102 14.34 -9.86 3.46
N ILE A 103 13.05 -9.57 3.63
CA ILE A 103 12.44 -9.31 4.94
C ILE A 103 11.71 -10.55 5.45
N ALA A 104 10.91 -11.22 4.61
CA ALA A 104 10.16 -12.41 4.97
C ALA A 104 11.04 -13.55 5.53
N PRO A 105 12.25 -13.83 4.98
CA PRO A 105 13.14 -14.86 5.53
C PRO A 105 13.72 -14.53 6.90
N LEU A 106 13.65 -13.27 7.35
CA LEU A 106 14.12 -12.88 8.69
C LEU A 106 13.16 -13.35 9.79
N PHE A 107 11.91 -13.68 9.44
CA PHE A 107 10.96 -14.18 10.43
C PHE A 107 11.17 -15.66 10.71
N PRO A 108 10.95 -16.08 11.97
CA PRO A 108 10.95 -17.50 12.30
C PRO A 108 9.71 -18.20 11.73
N ASP A 109 9.83 -19.51 11.51
CA ASP A 109 8.71 -20.37 11.13
C ASP A 109 7.53 -20.25 12.10
N ILE A 110 6.33 -20.26 11.51
CA ILE A 110 5.06 -20.02 12.18
C ILE A 110 4.27 -21.33 12.19
N ASN A 111 4.04 -21.90 13.38
CA ASN A 111 3.26 -23.13 13.57
C ASN A 111 3.74 -24.32 12.71
N GLY A 112 5.06 -24.44 12.49
CA GLY A 112 5.65 -25.50 11.66
C GLY A 112 5.62 -25.23 10.15
N VAL A 113 5.08 -24.08 9.72
CA VAL A 113 5.14 -23.62 8.33
C VAL A 113 6.31 -22.67 8.16
N SER A 114 7.10 -22.90 7.12
CA SER A 114 8.19 -21.99 6.72
C SER A 114 7.67 -20.55 6.64
N ALA A 115 8.37 -19.62 7.29
CA ALA A 115 8.04 -18.19 7.20
C ALA A 115 7.96 -17.74 5.73
N GLN A 116 8.87 -18.22 4.88
CA GLN A 116 8.88 -17.91 3.46
C GLN A 116 7.59 -18.33 2.74
N ILE A 117 7.08 -19.54 3.00
CA ILE A 117 5.83 -20.02 2.41
C ILE A 117 4.65 -19.19 2.92
N TYR A 118 4.58 -18.97 4.24
CA TYR A 118 3.52 -18.19 4.86
C TYR A 118 3.43 -16.77 4.29
N PHE A 119 4.57 -16.08 4.20
CA PHE A 119 4.64 -14.73 3.66
C PHE A 119 4.39 -14.70 2.16
N LYS A 120 4.90 -15.66 1.38
CA LYS A 120 4.66 -15.74 -0.07
C LYS A 120 3.17 -15.81 -0.38
N THR A 121 2.43 -16.73 0.24
CA THR A 121 0.98 -16.84 0.03
C THR A 121 0.27 -15.55 0.45
N TRP A 122 0.67 -14.98 1.59
CA TRP A 122 0.08 -13.73 2.07
C TRP A 122 0.34 -12.55 1.13
N PHE A 123 1.55 -12.40 0.60
CA PHE A 123 1.89 -11.34 -0.36
C PHE A 123 1.09 -11.49 -1.64
N ILE A 124 0.92 -12.71 -2.17
CA ILE A 124 0.12 -12.93 -3.38
C ILE A 124 -1.32 -12.45 -3.15
N THR A 125 -1.96 -12.91 -2.07
CA THR A 125 -3.33 -12.50 -1.74
C THR A 125 -3.44 -11.00 -1.52
N TRP A 126 -2.52 -10.43 -0.74
CA TRP A 126 -2.52 -8.99 -0.46
C TRP A 126 -2.34 -8.18 -1.74
N ASN A 127 -1.44 -8.59 -2.62
CA ASN A 127 -1.14 -7.89 -3.87
C ASN A 127 -2.36 -7.86 -4.79
N THR A 128 -3.04 -9.00 -4.96
CA THR A 128 -4.29 -9.08 -5.71
C THR A 128 -5.34 -8.14 -5.12
N LEU A 129 -5.56 -8.17 -3.80
CA LEU A 129 -6.55 -7.30 -3.14
C LEU A 129 -6.21 -5.82 -3.33
N PHE A 130 -4.93 -5.45 -3.21
CA PHE A 130 -4.47 -4.07 -3.33
C PHE A 130 -4.69 -3.54 -4.76
N PHE A 131 -4.23 -4.26 -5.78
CA PHE A 131 -4.40 -3.83 -7.17
C PHE A 131 -5.86 -3.78 -7.60
N THR A 132 -6.68 -4.76 -7.20
CA THR A 132 -8.12 -4.71 -7.49
C THR A 132 -8.79 -3.53 -6.79
N ALA A 133 -8.42 -3.20 -5.56
CA ALA A 133 -8.92 -2.00 -4.88
C ALA A 133 -8.49 -0.72 -5.60
N SER A 134 -7.23 -0.60 -6.00
CA SER A 134 -6.73 0.55 -6.77
C SER A 134 -7.48 0.74 -8.09
N GLU A 135 -7.77 -0.34 -8.82
CA GLU A 135 -8.55 -0.29 -10.06
C GLU A 135 -9.98 0.21 -9.82
N ASN A 136 -10.64 -0.28 -8.76
CA ASN A 136 -11.97 0.17 -8.38
C ASN A 136 -11.98 1.65 -7.97
N ASP A 137 -10.93 2.11 -7.28
CA ASP A 137 -10.79 3.52 -6.87
C ASP A 137 -10.60 4.45 -8.06
N ILE A 138 -9.78 4.05 -9.03
CA ILE A 138 -9.62 4.78 -10.28
C ILE A 138 -10.96 4.87 -11.03
N GLN A 139 -11.73 3.78 -11.07
CA GLN A 139 -13.07 3.80 -11.67
C GLN A 139 -14.02 4.75 -10.94
N ALA A 140 -14.03 4.71 -9.60
CA ALA A 140 -14.85 5.62 -8.79
C ALA A 140 -14.47 7.09 -9.00
N ALA A 141 -13.18 7.42 -9.07
CA ALA A 141 -12.69 8.77 -9.33
C ALA A 141 -13.10 9.28 -10.74
N ASN A 142 -13.08 8.39 -11.75
CA ASN A 142 -13.55 8.72 -13.10
C ASN A 142 -15.05 8.99 -13.14
N VAL A 143 -15.86 8.15 -12.47
CA VAL A 143 -17.32 8.38 -12.35
C VAL A 143 -17.62 9.68 -11.61
N PHE A 144 -16.86 9.97 -10.55
CA PHE A 144 -16.99 11.23 -9.81
C PHE A 144 -16.73 12.46 -10.71
N ALA A 145 -15.69 12.40 -11.56
CA ALA A 145 -15.36 13.47 -12.50
C ALA A 145 -16.50 13.72 -13.50
N GLN A 146 -17.02 12.65 -14.12
CA GLN A 146 -18.11 12.74 -15.11
C GLN A 146 -19.39 13.37 -14.54
N ASN A 147 -19.65 13.19 -13.25
CA ASN A 147 -20.83 13.75 -12.59
C ASN A 147 -20.65 15.21 -12.14
N HIS A 148 -19.43 15.77 -12.18
CA HIS A 148 -19.12 17.15 -11.78
C HIS A 148 -18.73 18.06 -12.96
N ASP A 149 -18.53 17.51 -14.16
CA ASP A 149 -18.28 18.25 -15.41
C ASP A 149 -19.59 18.55 -16.20
N ILE A 150 -20.77 18.45 -15.56
CA ILE A 150 -22.10 18.80 -16.13
C ILE A 150 -22.70 20.01 -15.40
#